data_AF-A0A9Q0AKJ5-F1
#
_entry.id   AF-A0A9Q0AKJ5-F1
#
_cell.length_a   1.000
_cell.length_b   1.000
_cell.length_c   1.000
_cell.angle_alpha   90.00
_cell.angle_beta   90.00
_cell.angle_gamma   90.00
#
_symmetry.space_group_name_H-M   'P 1'
#
loop_
_entity.id
_entity.type
_entity.pdbx_description
1 polymer ?
#
loop_
_entity_poly.entity_id
_entity_poly.type
_entity_poly.pdbx_seq_one_letter_code
_entity_poly.pdbx_strand_id
1 'polypeptide(L)'
;MALEKLLNGPVMHGGTHLLYREEAFAKNWVEICQGRLDGDKERTLKLLRENMKGFVGCTDVPPVVVIPELLELYPEAKVILVTRDPVKWWKSFGNILAHADKWFLFYLTAISPTLRWWPPYVRVWKRNADRLLGTEQTAPGTYGPQLIEAHNKMVIDLVPKEKLLIMRLEDGWEPICKFLNKPIPDEPFPRVNDAANADKVAAMVSLKLLGMWLGLLSATGGAIYMGFQVCKKWL
;
A
#
# COMPACT_ATOMS: atom_id res chain seq x y z
N MET A 1 -5.18 -8.47 10.47
CA MET A 1 -5.42 -9.04 11.82
C MET A 1 -6.86 -9.47 12.07
N ALA A 2 -7.85 -8.58 12.21
CA ALA A 2 -9.24 -9.01 12.48
C ALA A 2 -9.79 -9.91 11.35
N LEU A 3 -9.63 -9.50 10.09
CA LEU A 3 -10.04 -10.29 8.93
C LEU A 3 -9.28 -11.61 8.79
N GLU A 4 -7.97 -11.62 9.05
CA GLU A 4 -7.16 -12.85 8.97
C GLU A 4 -7.68 -13.91 9.95
N LYS A 5 -8.10 -13.47 11.15
CA LYS A 5 -8.71 -14.32 12.17
C LYS A 5 -10.09 -14.84 11.75
N LEU A 6 -10.95 -13.97 11.21
CA LEU A 6 -12.31 -14.37 10.82
C LEU A 6 -12.35 -15.23 9.54
N LEU A 7 -11.40 -15.02 8.63
CA LEU A 7 -11.36 -15.66 7.31
C LEU A 7 -10.37 -16.83 7.23
N ASN A 8 -9.59 -17.09 8.28
CA ASN A 8 -8.57 -18.16 8.32
C ASN A 8 -7.62 -18.14 7.11
N GLY A 9 -7.05 -16.97 6.81
CA GLY A 9 -6.10 -16.84 5.72
C GLY A 9 -5.40 -15.48 5.70
N PRO A 10 -4.34 -15.33 4.90
CA PRO A 10 -3.60 -14.09 4.83
C PRO A 10 -4.44 -13.01 4.17
N VAL A 11 -4.38 -11.79 4.72
CA VAL A 11 -5.05 -10.62 4.18
C VAL A 11 -3.98 -9.66 3.72
N MET A 12 -4.08 -9.22 2.47
CA MET A 12 -3.14 -8.23 1.97
C MET A 12 -3.35 -6.90 2.69
N HIS A 13 -2.27 -6.29 3.17
CA HIS A 13 -2.30 -5.00 3.86
C HIS A 13 -1.19 -4.07 3.33
N GLY A 14 -1.29 -2.77 3.60
CA GLY A 14 -0.21 -1.80 3.40
C GLY A 14 1.11 -2.26 4.00
N GLY A 15 2.20 -1.99 3.28
CA GLY A 15 3.54 -2.50 3.57
C GLY A 15 3.83 -3.91 3.02
N THR A 16 2.82 -4.78 2.87
CA THR A 16 3.00 -6.16 2.34
C THR A 16 3.67 -6.16 0.98
N HIS A 17 3.27 -5.22 0.12
CA HIS A 17 3.78 -5.09 -1.24
C HIS A 17 5.27 -4.70 -1.33
N LEU A 18 5.88 -4.16 -0.26
CA LEU A 18 7.27 -3.69 -0.28
C LEU A 18 8.19 -4.45 0.66
N LEU A 19 7.66 -4.93 1.80
CA LEU A 19 8.47 -5.42 2.90
C LEU A 19 8.54 -6.94 2.98
N TYR A 20 7.50 -7.65 2.53
CA TYR A 20 7.30 -9.06 2.82
C TYR A 20 7.18 -9.94 1.57
N ARG A 21 7.39 -9.37 0.38
CA ARG A 21 7.23 -10.06 -0.91
C ARG A 21 8.39 -9.79 -1.84
N GLU A 22 8.49 -10.64 -2.86
CA GLU A 22 9.44 -10.54 -3.95
C GLU A 22 9.26 -9.26 -4.76
N GLU A 23 10.33 -8.85 -5.45
CA GLU A 23 10.33 -7.63 -6.26
C GLU A 23 9.22 -7.60 -7.32
N ALA A 24 8.94 -8.72 -7.98
CA ALA A 24 7.88 -8.80 -8.98
C ALA A 24 6.52 -8.39 -8.40
N PHE A 25 6.24 -8.76 -7.15
CA PHE A 25 5.02 -8.37 -6.46
C PHE A 25 4.94 -6.85 -6.26
N ALA A 26 6.03 -6.21 -5.83
CA ALA A 26 6.11 -4.76 -5.66
C ALA A 26 5.92 -4.02 -6.99
N LYS A 27 6.62 -4.46 -8.04
CA LYS A 27 6.50 -3.92 -9.40
C LYS A 27 5.07 -4.03 -9.93
N ASN A 28 4.46 -5.21 -9.80
CA ASN A 28 3.12 -5.46 -10.32
C ASN A 28 2.09 -4.48 -9.75
N TRP A 29 2.21 -4.06 -8.48
CA TRP A 29 1.30 -3.06 -7.91
C TRP A 29 1.41 -1.68 -8.55
N VAL A 30 2.59 -1.28 -9.02
CA VAL A 30 2.75 -0.07 -9.84
C VAL A 30 2.04 -0.24 -11.17
N GLU A 31 2.26 -1.36 -11.86
CA GLU A 31 1.67 -1.66 -13.16
C GLU A 31 0.14 -1.82 -13.12
N ILE A 32 -0.40 -2.37 -12.03
CA ILE A 32 -1.84 -2.50 -11.76
C ILE A 32 -2.46 -1.10 -11.64
N CYS A 33 -1.91 -0.26 -10.76
CA CYS A 33 -2.42 1.10 -10.57
C CYS A 33 -2.23 1.98 -11.82
N GLN A 34 -1.17 1.72 -12.60
CA GLN A 34 -0.91 2.44 -13.85
C GLN A 34 -1.87 1.96 -14.94
N GLY A 35 -2.19 0.65 -15.01
CA GLY A 35 -3.18 0.08 -15.95
C GLY A 35 -4.55 0.68 -15.77
N ARG A 36 -4.99 0.87 -14.53
CA ARG A 36 -6.22 1.61 -14.22
C ARG A 36 -6.20 3.03 -14.77
N LEU A 37 -5.08 3.75 -14.65
CA LEU A 37 -4.96 5.10 -15.20
C LEU A 37 -5.03 5.11 -16.73
N ASP A 38 -4.36 4.15 -17.35
CA ASP A 38 -4.26 4.02 -18.80
C ASP A 38 -5.55 3.48 -19.44
N GLY A 39 -6.49 2.97 -18.64
CA GLY A 39 -7.67 2.25 -19.14
C GLY A 39 -7.34 0.85 -19.66
N ASP A 40 -6.14 0.34 -19.42
CA ASP A 40 -5.69 -0.99 -19.82
C ASP A 40 -6.24 -2.04 -18.86
N LYS A 41 -7.48 -2.44 -19.12
CA LYS A 41 -8.22 -3.39 -18.31
C LYS A 41 -7.61 -4.79 -18.34
N GLU A 42 -7.10 -5.24 -19.48
CA GLU A 42 -6.52 -6.57 -19.63
C GLU A 42 -5.29 -6.73 -18.73
N ARG A 43 -4.34 -5.78 -18.81
CA ARG A 43 -3.15 -5.76 -17.94
C ARG A 43 -3.53 -5.69 -16.48
N THR A 44 -4.46 -4.80 -16.14
CA THR A 44 -4.88 -4.54 -14.76
C THR A 44 -5.46 -5.80 -14.13
N LEU A 45 -6.45 -6.43 -14.77
CA LEU A 45 -7.12 -7.61 -14.23
C LEU A 45 -6.20 -8.83 -14.17
N LYS A 46 -5.32 -9.02 -15.18
CA LYS A 46 -4.35 -10.11 -15.20
C LYS A 46 -3.39 -10.02 -14.02
N LEU A 47 -2.73 -8.86 -13.85
CA LEU A 47 -1.76 -8.67 -12.77
C LEU A 47 -2.43 -8.67 -11.40
N LEU A 48 -3.63 -8.08 -11.29
CA LEU A 48 -4.39 -8.06 -10.05
C LEU A 48 -4.79 -9.47 -9.60
N ARG A 49 -5.23 -10.34 -10.53
CA ARG A 49 -5.53 -11.75 -10.22
C ARG A 49 -4.28 -12.48 -9.69
N GLU A 50 -3.13 -12.31 -10.33
CA GLU A 50 -1.88 -12.93 -9.88
C GLU A 50 -1.43 -12.41 -8.51
N ASN A 51 -1.47 -11.08 -8.31
CA ASN A 51 -1.06 -10.46 -7.06
C ASN A 51 -2.02 -10.73 -5.89
N MET A 52 -3.27 -11.09 -6.16
CA MET A 52 -4.25 -11.48 -5.13
C MET A 52 -4.24 -12.98 -4.83
N LYS A 53 -3.49 -13.79 -5.58
CA LYS A 53 -3.43 -15.24 -5.37
C LYS A 53 -2.95 -15.58 -3.96
N GLY A 54 -3.70 -16.45 -3.29
CA GLY A 54 -3.40 -16.93 -1.93
C GLY A 54 -3.89 -16.01 -0.81
N PHE A 55 -4.41 -14.82 -1.11
CA PHE A 55 -5.04 -13.95 -0.11
C PHE A 55 -6.55 -14.20 -0.03
N VAL A 56 -7.08 -14.19 1.19
CA VAL A 56 -8.54 -14.31 1.45
C VAL A 56 -9.24 -12.95 1.50
N GLY A 57 -8.46 -11.86 1.44
CA GLY A 57 -8.96 -10.50 1.40
C GLY A 57 -7.83 -9.48 1.28
N CYS A 58 -8.21 -8.21 1.20
CA CYS A 58 -7.27 -7.10 1.16
C CYS A 58 -7.79 -5.87 1.92
N THR A 59 -6.85 -5.04 2.35
CA THR A 59 -7.07 -3.78 3.07
C THR A 59 -5.97 -2.80 2.69
N ASP A 60 -6.23 -1.51 2.93
CA ASP A 60 -5.24 -0.44 2.76
C ASP A 60 -4.72 -0.32 1.30
N VAL A 61 -3.75 0.55 1.09
CA VAL A 61 -2.99 0.66 -0.14
C VAL A 61 -2.09 -0.57 -0.37
N PRO A 62 -1.84 -0.98 -1.62
CA PRO A 62 -2.44 -0.52 -2.89
C PRO A 62 -3.90 -0.92 -3.22
N PRO A 63 -4.46 -2.06 -2.77
CA PRO A 63 -5.77 -2.57 -3.24
C PRO A 63 -6.92 -1.58 -3.23
N VAL A 64 -6.94 -0.65 -2.26
CA VAL A 64 -7.95 0.42 -2.15
C VAL A 64 -8.08 1.31 -3.41
N VAL A 65 -7.04 1.36 -4.25
CA VAL A 65 -7.03 2.14 -5.51
C VAL A 65 -7.84 1.44 -6.61
N VAL A 66 -7.92 0.10 -6.57
CA VAL A 66 -8.46 -0.75 -7.66
C VAL A 66 -9.71 -1.52 -7.23
N ILE A 67 -10.54 -0.92 -6.37
CA ILE A 67 -11.79 -1.53 -5.89
C ILE A 67 -12.72 -1.96 -7.03
N PRO A 68 -12.99 -1.15 -8.08
CA PRO A 68 -13.81 -1.59 -9.21
C PRO A 68 -13.29 -2.87 -9.87
N GLU A 69 -11.99 -2.98 -10.09
CA GLU A 69 -11.36 -4.13 -10.71
C GLU A 69 -11.36 -5.35 -9.78
N LEU A 70 -11.22 -5.15 -8.47
CA LEU A 70 -11.39 -6.22 -7.48
C LEU A 70 -12.81 -6.77 -7.48
N LEU A 71 -13.84 -5.91 -7.53
CA LEU A 71 -15.23 -6.33 -7.59
C LEU A 71 -15.57 -7.03 -8.90
N GLU A 72 -14.91 -6.66 -10.00
CA GLU A 72 -15.06 -7.36 -11.26
C GLU A 72 -14.42 -8.76 -11.21
N LEU A 73 -13.22 -8.90 -10.63
CA LEU A 73 -12.56 -10.20 -10.49
C LEU A 73 -13.25 -11.11 -9.49
N TYR A 74 -13.81 -10.53 -8.43
CA TYR A 74 -14.40 -11.24 -7.30
C TYR A 74 -15.80 -10.68 -7.02
N PRO A 75 -16.79 -10.97 -7.90
CA PRO A 75 -18.13 -10.41 -7.79
C PRO A 75 -18.82 -10.79 -6.48
N GLU A 76 -18.48 -11.93 -5.89
CA GLU A 76 -19.02 -12.42 -4.62
C GLU A 76 -18.30 -11.86 -3.38
N ALA A 77 -17.27 -11.03 -3.56
CA ALA A 77 -16.57 -10.41 -2.46
C ALA A 77 -17.51 -9.47 -1.68
N LYS A 78 -17.41 -9.53 -0.36
CA LYS A 78 -18.01 -8.57 0.55
C LYS A 78 -17.04 -7.41 0.79
N VAL A 79 -17.54 -6.18 0.86
CA VAL A 79 -16.76 -4.97 1.11
C VAL A 79 -17.12 -4.41 2.48
N ILE A 80 -16.08 -4.06 3.24
CA ILE A 80 -16.22 -3.41 4.54
C ILE A 80 -15.58 -2.02 4.40
N LEU A 81 -16.42 -0.99 4.47
CA LEU A 81 -16.00 0.40 4.46
C LEU A 81 -15.86 0.90 5.91
N VAL A 82 -14.61 1.04 6.34
CA VAL A 82 -14.30 1.63 7.65
C VAL A 82 -14.26 3.15 7.52
N THR A 83 -15.18 3.82 8.20
CA THR A 83 -15.32 5.27 8.18
C THR A 83 -14.66 5.93 9.39
N ARG A 84 -14.24 7.18 9.21
CA ARG A 84 -13.64 8.03 10.24
C ARG A 84 -13.99 9.49 9.96
N ASP A 85 -13.99 10.31 11.00
CA ASP A 85 -14.04 11.77 10.85
C ASP A 85 -12.98 12.27 9.84
N PRO A 86 -13.37 12.95 8.75
CA PRO A 86 -12.46 13.32 7.66
C PRO A 86 -11.29 14.21 8.10
N VAL A 87 -11.53 15.15 9.02
CA VAL A 87 -10.50 16.08 9.51
C VAL A 87 -9.47 15.34 10.36
N LYS A 88 -9.92 14.49 11.30
CA LYS A 88 -9.04 13.64 12.12
C LYS A 88 -8.27 12.64 11.28
N TRP A 89 -8.92 12.06 10.27
CA TRP A 89 -8.25 11.18 9.31
C TRP A 89 -7.16 11.94 8.55
N TRP A 90 -7.45 13.12 8.01
CA TRP A 90 -6.50 13.91 7.24
C TRP A 90 -5.29 14.34 8.07
N LYS A 91 -5.49 14.73 9.33
CA LYS A 91 -4.38 15.04 10.25
C LYS A 91 -3.37 13.88 10.37
N SER A 92 -3.86 12.64 10.33
CA SER A 92 -3.03 11.44 10.39
C SER A 92 -2.43 11.09 9.03
N PHE A 93 -3.28 10.96 8.00
CA PHE A 93 -2.87 10.53 6.67
C PHE A 93 -2.02 11.56 5.93
N GLY A 94 -2.35 12.85 6.05
CA GLY A 94 -1.57 13.95 5.48
C GLY A 94 -0.13 14.00 6.01
N ASN A 95 0.09 13.65 7.29
CA ASN A 95 1.43 13.53 7.84
C ASN A 95 2.21 12.37 7.20
N ILE A 96 1.57 11.22 6.99
CA ILE A 96 2.19 10.07 6.29
C ILE A 96 2.56 10.47 4.87
N LEU A 97 1.62 11.09 4.14
CA LEU A 97 1.82 11.49 2.76
C LEU A 97 2.95 12.53 2.61
N ALA A 98 3.08 13.47 3.55
CA ALA A 98 4.14 14.47 3.55
C ALA A 98 5.56 13.86 3.65
N HIS A 99 5.68 12.66 4.23
CA HIS A 99 6.94 11.91 4.36
C HIS A 99 7.10 10.83 3.29
N ALA A 100 6.02 10.45 2.59
CA ALA A 100 6.01 9.43 1.55
C ALA A 100 6.67 9.87 0.23
N ASP A 101 6.65 11.16 -0.09
CA ASP A 101 7.03 11.68 -1.42
C ASP A 101 8.20 12.69 -1.37
N LYS A 102 9.29 12.31 -0.71
CA LYS A 102 10.52 13.12 -0.73
C LYS A 102 11.43 12.68 -1.88
N TRP A 103 11.97 13.63 -2.64
CA TRP A 103 12.83 13.35 -3.80
C TRP A 103 14.03 12.44 -3.47
N PHE A 104 14.63 12.58 -2.28
CA PHE A 104 15.78 11.79 -1.86
C PHE A 104 15.43 10.30 -1.67
N LEU A 105 14.16 9.95 -1.45
CA LEU A 105 13.72 8.56 -1.36
C LEU A 105 13.97 7.80 -2.67
N PHE A 106 13.93 8.49 -3.81
CA PHE A 106 14.30 7.90 -5.10
C PHE A 106 15.71 7.33 -5.07
N TYR A 107 16.67 8.13 -4.64
CA TYR A 107 18.06 7.70 -4.53
C TYR A 107 18.23 6.70 -3.39
N LEU A 108 17.72 7.01 -2.20
CA LEU A 108 17.90 6.18 -1.01
C LEU A 108 17.42 4.73 -1.20
N THR A 109 16.32 4.54 -1.93
CA THR A 109 15.72 3.21 -2.15
C THR A 109 16.21 2.49 -3.40
N ALA A 110 16.98 3.16 -4.28
CA ALA A 110 17.36 2.66 -5.60
C ALA A 110 18.07 1.29 -5.58
N ILE A 111 18.85 1.02 -4.53
CA ILE A 111 19.63 -0.21 -4.38
C ILE A 111 18.81 -1.39 -3.84
N SER A 112 17.59 -1.13 -3.34
CA SER A 112 16.72 -2.15 -2.80
C SER A 112 15.82 -2.72 -3.90
N PRO A 113 15.80 -4.05 -4.14
CA PRO A 113 14.97 -4.65 -5.17
C PRO A 113 13.47 -4.33 -5.01
N THR A 114 12.97 -4.26 -3.78
CA THR A 114 11.56 -3.98 -3.50
C THR A 114 11.29 -2.50 -3.23
N LEU A 115 12.09 -1.85 -2.37
CA LEU A 115 11.81 -0.47 -1.93
C LEU A 115 11.98 0.55 -3.07
N ARG A 116 12.77 0.25 -4.11
CA ARG A 116 12.88 1.11 -5.31
C ARG A 116 11.55 1.35 -6.03
N TRP A 117 10.56 0.49 -5.78
CA TRP A 117 9.21 0.60 -6.34
C TRP A 117 8.31 1.55 -5.54
N TRP A 118 8.74 2.05 -4.37
CA TRP A 118 7.97 3.03 -3.60
C TRP A 118 7.77 4.38 -4.31
N PRO A 119 8.82 5.08 -4.79
CA PRO A 119 8.64 6.32 -5.54
C PRO A 119 7.71 6.21 -6.77
N PRO A 120 7.84 5.21 -7.67
CA PRO A 120 6.88 5.06 -8.76
C PRO A 120 5.47 4.72 -8.27
N TYR A 121 5.34 3.92 -7.20
CA TYR A 121 4.05 3.66 -6.58
C TYR A 121 3.37 4.94 -6.06
N VAL A 122 4.09 5.80 -5.34
CA VAL A 122 3.55 7.07 -4.83
C VAL A 122 3.11 7.99 -5.98
N ARG A 123 3.88 8.05 -7.08
CA ARG A 123 3.48 8.83 -8.27
C ARG A 123 2.18 8.32 -8.89
N VAL A 124 2.04 7.01 -9.08
CA VAL A 124 0.81 6.45 -9.68
C VAL A 124 -0.38 6.54 -8.72
N TRP A 125 -0.15 6.43 -7.41
CA TRP A 125 -1.16 6.65 -6.38
C TRP A 125 -1.68 8.09 -6.42
N LYS A 126 -0.80 9.10 -6.49
CA LYS A 126 -1.19 10.52 -6.58
C LYS A 126 -2.07 10.81 -7.78
N ARG A 127 -1.69 10.29 -8.96
CA ARG A 127 -2.50 10.42 -10.18
C ARG A 127 -3.89 9.78 -10.04
N ASN A 128 -3.99 8.62 -9.39
CA ASN A 128 -5.30 8.00 -9.10
C ASN A 128 -6.12 8.83 -8.09
N ALA A 129 -5.48 9.43 -7.09
CA ALA A 129 -6.13 10.34 -6.15
C ALA A 129 -6.63 11.62 -6.84
N ASP A 130 -5.85 12.19 -7.75
CA ASP A 130 -6.26 13.35 -8.56
C ASP A 130 -7.48 12.99 -9.44
N ARG A 131 -7.48 11.80 -10.05
CA ARG A 131 -8.63 11.29 -10.83
C ARG A 131 -9.87 11.09 -9.98
N LEU A 132 -9.74 10.52 -8.78
CA LEU A 132 -10.85 10.33 -7.86
C LEU A 132 -11.49 11.66 -7.45
N LEU A 133 -10.67 12.71 -7.29
CA LEU A 133 -11.13 14.05 -6.94
C LEU A 133 -11.56 14.89 -8.14
N GLY A 134 -11.29 14.45 -9.37
CA GLY A 134 -11.50 15.25 -10.58
C GLY A 134 -10.56 16.47 -10.66
N THR A 135 -9.40 16.43 -10.00
CA THR A 135 -8.46 17.56 -9.91
C THR A 135 -7.25 17.44 -10.84
N GLU A 136 -7.23 16.44 -11.74
CA GLU A 136 -6.12 16.15 -12.66
C GLU A 136 -5.61 17.39 -13.42
N GLN A 137 -6.51 18.30 -13.81
CA GLN A 137 -6.19 19.49 -14.60
C GLN A 137 -6.20 20.80 -13.78
N THR A 138 -6.81 20.81 -12.59
CA THR A 138 -7.09 22.04 -11.84
C THR A 138 -6.16 22.24 -10.64
N ALA A 139 -5.92 21.17 -9.87
CA ALA A 139 -5.11 21.23 -8.65
C ALA A 139 -4.48 19.86 -8.33
N PRO A 140 -3.69 19.26 -9.25
CA PRO A 140 -3.08 17.96 -9.02
C PRO A 140 -2.15 17.98 -7.80
N GLY A 141 -2.14 16.91 -7.02
CA GLY A 141 -1.29 16.80 -5.83
C GLY A 141 -1.79 17.58 -4.60
N THR A 142 -2.92 18.27 -4.68
CA THR A 142 -3.50 19.03 -3.57
C THR A 142 -4.63 18.23 -2.92
N TYR A 143 -4.39 17.76 -1.70
CA TYR A 143 -5.31 16.86 -1.00
C TYR A 143 -5.70 17.41 0.38
N GLY A 144 -6.80 16.86 0.91
CA GLY A 144 -7.37 17.26 2.20
C GLY A 144 -8.39 16.23 2.68
N PRO A 145 -9.24 16.60 3.67
CA PRO A 145 -10.34 15.76 4.15
C PRO A 145 -11.26 15.24 3.04
N GLN A 146 -11.40 15.99 1.94
CA GLN A 146 -12.20 15.59 0.78
C GLN A 146 -11.77 14.27 0.13
N LEU A 147 -10.51 13.84 0.34
CA LEU A 147 -10.01 12.59 -0.26
C LEU A 147 -10.70 11.35 0.32
N ILE A 148 -10.88 11.27 1.65
CA ILE A 148 -11.61 10.16 2.26
C ILE A 148 -13.11 10.26 1.99
N GLU A 149 -13.67 11.47 1.89
CA GLU A 149 -15.07 11.67 1.55
C GLU A 149 -15.37 11.16 0.13
N ALA A 150 -14.55 11.53 -0.85
CA ALA A 150 -14.66 11.06 -2.23
C ALA A 150 -14.48 9.54 -2.32
N HIS A 151 -13.51 8.98 -1.57
CA HIS A 151 -13.32 7.53 -1.49
C HIS A 151 -14.55 6.82 -0.93
N ASN A 152 -15.08 7.27 0.21
CA ASN A 152 -16.25 6.68 0.85
C ASN A 152 -17.46 6.73 -0.08
N LYS A 153 -17.69 7.88 -0.73
CA LYS A 153 -18.76 8.04 -1.72
C LYS A 153 -18.62 7.05 -2.87
N MET A 154 -17.42 6.96 -3.47
CA MET A 154 -17.16 6.03 -4.56
C MET A 154 -17.46 4.58 -4.16
N VAL A 155 -17.05 4.14 -2.96
CA VAL A 155 -17.33 2.78 -2.48
C VAL A 155 -18.82 2.55 -2.26
N ILE A 156 -19.52 3.51 -1.65
CA ILE A 156 -20.97 3.42 -1.39
C ILE A 156 -21.77 3.36 -2.70
N ASP A 157 -21.38 4.14 -3.70
CA ASP A 157 -22.07 4.17 -5.00
C ASP A 157 -21.80 2.90 -5.82
N LEU A 158 -20.63 2.29 -5.66
CA LEU A 158 -20.17 1.15 -6.46
C LEU A 158 -20.64 -0.21 -5.92
N VAL A 159 -20.71 -0.37 -4.59
CA VAL A 159 -20.95 -1.68 -3.97
C VAL A 159 -22.44 -1.87 -3.68
N PRO A 160 -23.06 -3.00 -4.12
CA PRO A 160 -24.42 -3.34 -3.74
C PRO A 160 -24.61 -3.37 -2.21
N LYS A 161 -25.74 -2.86 -1.70
CA LYS A 161 -25.96 -2.65 -0.25
C LYS A 161 -25.85 -3.94 0.57
N GLU A 162 -26.14 -5.07 -0.04
CA GLU A 162 -26.16 -6.41 0.55
C GLU A 162 -24.73 -6.96 0.70
N LYS A 163 -23.80 -6.45 -0.11
CA LYS A 163 -22.37 -6.77 -0.10
C LYS A 163 -21.54 -5.66 0.58
N LEU A 164 -22.16 -4.63 1.16
CA LEU A 164 -21.49 -3.51 1.81
C LEU A 164 -21.80 -3.44 3.31
N LEU A 165 -20.75 -3.46 4.14
CA LEU A 165 -20.83 -3.07 5.54
C LEU A 165 -20.13 -1.72 5.72
N ILE A 166 -20.83 -0.73 6.28
CA ILE A 166 -20.23 0.52 6.73
C ILE A 166 -20.11 0.44 8.25
N MET A 167 -18.90 0.64 8.78
CA MET A 167 -18.66 0.61 10.22
C MET A 167 -17.55 1.58 10.63
N ARG A 168 -17.40 1.75 11.94
CA ARG A 168 -16.24 2.38 12.55
C ARG A 168 -15.43 1.36 13.33
N LEU A 169 -14.14 1.64 13.56
CA LEU A 169 -13.27 0.72 14.33
C LEU A 169 -13.73 0.62 15.80
N GLU A 170 -14.39 1.64 16.32
CA GLU A 170 -14.93 1.64 17.69
C GLU A 170 -16.13 0.69 17.87
N ASP A 171 -16.77 0.26 16.77
CA ASP A 171 -17.90 -0.67 16.83
C ASP A 171 -17.47 -2.12 17.15
N GLY A 172 -16.17 -2.42 17.04
CA GLY A 172 -15.59 -3.69 17.47
C GLY A 172 -16.02 -4.90 16.61
N TRP A 173 -16.14 -6.08 17.25
CA TRP A 173 -16.34 -7.36 16.57
C TRP A 173 -17.75 -7.56 16.01
N GLU A 174 -18.76 -7.03 16.68
CA GLU A 174 -20.17 -7.37 16.41
C GLU A 174 -20.59 -7.15 14.94
N PRO A 175 -20.40 -5.95 14.33
CA PRO A 175 -20.90 -5.70 12.98
C PRO A 175 -20.20 -6.57 11.93
N ILE A 176 -18.88 -6.72 12.02
CA ILE A 176 -18.08 -7.50 11.06
C ILE A 176 -18.37 -9.00 11.18
N CYS A 177 -18.53 -9.53 12.39
CA CYS A 177 -18.85 -10.93 12.61
C CYS A 177 -20.25 -11.27 12.09
N LYS A 178 -21.25 -10.41 12.38
CA LYS A 178 -22.60 -10.55 11.83
C LYS A 178 -22.60 -10.51 10.30
N PHE A 179 -21.91 -9.55 9.71
CA PHE A 179 -21.85 -9.37 8.27
C PHE A 179 -21.16 -10.54 7.55
N LEU A 180 -20.12 -11.11 8.15
CA LEU A 180 -19.40 -12.26 7.60
C LEU A 180 -20.01 -13.62 8.00
N ASN A 181 -21.07 -13.62 8.81
CA ASN A 181 -21.67 -14.82 9.40
C ASN A 181 -20.63 -15.68 10.15
N LYS A 182 -19.90 -15.06 11.07
CA LYS A 182 -18.85 -15.68 11.90
C LYS A 182 -19.16 -15.49 13.40
N PRO A 183 -18.72 -16.41 14.27
CA PRO A 183 -18.83 -16.21 15.71
C PRO A 183 -17.95 -15.04 16.17
N ILE A 184 -18.40 -14.33 17.19
CA ILE A 184 -17.62 -13.27 17.84
C ILE A 184 -16.48 -13.92 18.65
N PRO A 185 -15.21 -13.54 18.41
CA PRO A 185 -14.09 -14.03 19.21
C PRO A 185 -14.16 -13.56 20.67
N ASP A 186 -13.75 -14.41 21.60
CA ASP A 186 -13.61 -14.08 23.03
C ASP A 186 -12.27 -13.37 23.32
N GLU A 187 -12.08 -12.22 22.68
CA GLU A 187 -10.91 -11.35 22.86
C GLU A 187 -11.24 -9.90 22.46
N PRO A 188 -10.47 -8.91 22.93
CA PRO A 188 -10.66 -7.52 22.50
C PRO A 188 -10.45 -7.32 20.99
N PHE A 189 -11.21 -6.42 20.39
CA PHE A 189 -11.03 -6.07 18.98
C PHE A 189 -9.61 -5.53 18.74
N PRO A 190 -8.86 -6.05 17.73
CA PRO A 190 -7.47 -5.68 17.52
C PRO A 190 -7.29 -4.18 17.26
N ARG A 191 -6.39 -3.54 18.01
CA ARG A 191 -5.92 -2.16 17.79
C ARG A 191 -4.44 -2.20 17.46
N VAL A 192 -4.10 -2.31 16.18
CA VAL A 192 -2.71 -2.58 15.74
C VAL A 192 -2.20 -1.56 14.74
N ASN A 193 -2.58 -0.29 14.90
CA ASN A 193 -2.01 0.80 14.11
C ASN A 193 -1.55 1.95 15.02
N ASP A 194 -0.82 1.59 16.08
CA ASP A 194 -0.20 2.56 16.99
C ASP A 194 1.10 3.11 16.39
N ALA A 195 1.36 4.40 16.62
CA ALA A 195 2.56 5.11 16.12
C ALA A 195 3.87 4.35 16.44
N ALA A 196 3.94 3.68 17.59
CA ALA A 196 5.08 2.86 17.98
C ALA A 196 5.40 1.70 17.01
N ASN A 197 4.40 1.16 16.30
CA ASN A 197 4.64 0.14 15.28
C ASN A 197 5.21 0.76 13.99
N ALA A 198 4.75 1.96 13.62
CA ALA A 198 5.28 2.69 12.48
C ALA A 198 6.76 3.05 12.69
N ASP A 199 7.15 3.49 13.89
CA ASP A 199 8.54 3.80 14.24
C ASP A 199 9.45 2.57 14.13
N LYS A 200 8.97 1.41 14.60
CA LYS A 200 9.72 0.14 14.48
C LYS A 200 9.94 -0.26 13.03
N VAL A 201 8.90 -0.15 12.19
CA VAL A 201 9.02 -0.45 10.75
C VAL A 201 9.98 0.53 10.08
N ALA A 202 9.89 1.83 10.39
CA ALA A 202 10.79 2.84 9.86
C ALA A 202 12.26 2.59 10.24
N ALA A 203 12.51 2.21 11.50
CA ALA A 203 13.85 1.85 11.98
C ALA A 203 14.40 0.61 11.27
N MET A 204 13.58 -0.44 11.12
CA MET A 204 13.96 -1.66 10.40
C MET A 204 14.30 -1.35 8.93
N VAL A 205 13.48 -0.57 8.25
CA VAL A 205 13.72 -0.15 6.85
C VAL A 205 15.01 0.67 6.76
N SER A 206 15.24 1.59 7.68
CA SER A 206 16.43 2.43 7.72
C SER A 206 17.72 1.61 7.92
N LEU A 207 17.72 0.68 8.87
CA LEU A 207 18.85 -0.23 9.11
C LEU A 207 19.14 -1.13 7.90
N LYS A 208 18.09 -1.66 7.25
CA LYS A 208 18.23 -2.47 6.04
C LYS A 208 18.86 -1.67 4.90
N LEU A 209 18.38 -0.45 4.65
CA LEU A 209 18.92 0.43 3.61
C LEU A 209 20.36 0.84 3.91
N LEU A 210 20.66 1.19 5.17
CA LEU A 210 22.02 1.52 5.60
C LEU A 210 22.98 0.36 5.33
N GLY A 211 22.60 -0.88 5.69
CA GLY A 211 23.41 -2.07 5.41
C GLY A 211 23.66 -2.29 3.93
N MET A 212 22.63 -2.11 3.09
CA MET A 212 22.76 -2.23 1.63
C MET A 212 23.71 -1.15 1.06
N TRP A 213 23.59 0.09 1.52
CA TRP A 213 24.46 1.19 1.08
C TRP A 213 25.91 1.00 1.53
N LEU A 214 26.14 0.62 2.79
CA LEU A 214 27.47 0.31 3.29
C LEU A 214 28.12 -0.81 2.47
N GLY A 215 27.37 -1.89 2.18
CA GLY A 215 27.85 -2.98 1.33
C GLY A 215 28.26 -2.52 -0.06
N LEU A 216 27.43 -1.73 -0.74
CA LEU A 216 27.73 -1.18 -2.07
C LEU A 216 28.97 -0.27 -2.07
N LEU A 217 29.05 0.64 -1.10
CA LEU A 217 30.17 1.58 -0.97
C LEU A 217 31.48 0.85 -0.65
N SER A 218 31.45 -0.14 0.26
CA SER A 218 32.62 -0.96 0.58
C SER A 218 33.10 -1.78 -0.62
N ALA A 219 32.20 -2.42 -1.37
CA ALA A 219 32.55 -3.18 -2.56
C ALA A 219 33.17 -2.29 -3.65
N THR A 220 32.56 -1.12 -3.89
CA THR A 220 33.05 -0.15 -4.88
C THR A 220 34.42 0.41 -4.46
N GLY A 221 34.57 0.81 -3.20
CA GLY A 221 35.85 1.30 -2.66
C GLY A 221 36.96 0.25 -2.72
N GLY A 222 36.64 -1.00 -2.39
CA GLY A 222 37.57 -2.13 -2.51
C GLY A 222 38.01 -2.39 -3.95
N ALA A 223 37.08 -2.35 -4.92
CA ALA A 223 37.40 -2.51 -6.33
C ALA A 223 38.31 -1.37 -6.85
N ILE A 224 38.02 -0.12 -6.47
CA ILE A 224 38.84 1.05 -6.81
C ILE A 224 40.25 0.91 -6.22
N TYR A 225 40.35 0.54 -4.93
CA TYR A 225 41.63 0.34 -4.26
C TYR A 225 42.44 -0.77 -4.91
N MET A 226 41.82 -1.92 -5.20
CA MET A 226 42.48 -3.03 -5.90
C MET A 226 42.95 -2.63 -7.29
N GLY A 227 42.12 -1.90 -8.05
CA GLY A 227 42.49 -1.35 -9.36
C GLY A 227 43.71 -0.42 -9.25
N PHE A 228 43.71 0.47 -8.25
CA PHE A 228 44.85 1.34 -7.97
C PHE A 228 46.12 0.55 -7.63
N GLN A 229 46.03 -0.49 -6.79
CA GLN A 229 47.17 -1.34 -6.43
C GLN A 229 47.71 -2.11 -7.64
N VAL A 230 46.84 -2.58 -8.53
CA VAL A 230 47.27 -3.22 -9.78
C VAL A 230 47.99 -2.19 -10.64
N CYS A 231 47.38 -1.05 -10.95
CA CYS A 231 48.02 0.00 -11.77
C CYS A 231 49.38 0.44 -11.21
N LYS A 232 49.51 0.56 -9.88
CA LYS A 232 50.78 0.90 -9.22
C LYS A 232 51.88 -0.15 -9.43
N LYS A 233 51.55 -1.42 -9.63
CA LYS A 233 52.54 -2.47 -9.94
C LYS A 233 53.03 -2.43 -11.40
N TRP A 234 52.34 -1.73 -12.28
CA TRP A 234 52.66 -1.60 -13.71
C TRP A 234 53.32 -0.26 -14.08
N LEU A 235 53.51 0.64 -13.10
CA LEU A 235 54.22 1.91 -13.19
C LEU A 235 55.55 1.81 -12.43
#